data_AF-A0A2R6JL30-F1
#
_entry.id   AF-A0A2R6JL30-F1
#
_cell.length_a   1.000
_cell.length_b   1.000
_cell.length_c   1.000
_cell.angle_alpha   90.00
_cell.angle_beta   90.00
_cell.angle_gamma   90.00
#
_symmetry.space_group_name_H-M   'P 1'
#
loop_
_entity.id
_entity.type
_entity.pdbx_description
1 polymer ?
#
loop_
_entity_poly.entity_id
_entity_poly.type
_entity_poly.pdbx_seq_one_letter_code
_entity_poly.pdbx_strand_id
1 'polypeptide(L)'
;MSRTAVVAGVGPGLGESIARKFAREGCQVGLFARSGDYIEDLADDLQGIRGADAVAVRTDLADPAAIHDGFARVRKAFGPVDVLVNHASAGAWSGLLESSLGEFERAWAVNGRGAFVCSQEAAGDMVENGGGTILFTGATSAVRGRGGAVGFSAAKFAARGMAQSMASELGPEGVHVAHVVIDGGIRPPEGIPADADEDDYLDPDEIAGTYWGLVDQSGTDTMTHEVHVTNGTRNIEFL
;
A
#
# COMPACT_ATOMS: atom_id res chain seq x y z
N MET A 1 -1.43 -16.96 -16.40
CA MET A 1 -2.50 -15.94 -16.39
C MET A 1 -1.90 -14.66 -15.83
N SER A 2 -2.42 -13.49 -16.23
CA SER A 2 -2.02 -12.22 -15.61
C SER A 2 -2.52 -12.18 -14.16
N ARG A 3 -1.77 -11.58 -13.24
CA ARG A 3 -2.19 -11.41 -11.83
C ARG A 3 -3.05 -10.15 -11.71
N THR A 4 -4.14 -10.23 -10.95
CA THR A 4 -4.97 -9.07 -10.60
C THR A 4 -4.43 -8.43 -9.33
N ALA A 5 -4.02 -7.17 -9.41
CA ALA A 5 -3.50 -6.42 -8.28
C ALA A 5 -4.38 -5.23 -7.93
N VAL A 6 -4.68 -5.03 -6.64
CA VAL A 6 -5.37 -3.84 -6.13
C VAL A 6 -4.37 -2.99 -5.35
N VAL A 7 -4.22 -1.74 -5.75
CA VAL A 7 -3.48 -0.73 -4.97
C VAL A 7 -4.49 0.15 -4.23
N ALA A 8 -4.68 -0.13 -2.94
CA ALA A 8 -5.60 0.58 -2.07
C ALA A 8 -4.97 1.88 -1.57
N GLY A 9 -5.27 2.99 -2.25
CA GLY A 9 -4.78 4.33 -1.89
C GLY A 9 -3.77 4.90 -2.88
N VAL A 10 -4.13 4.97 -4.16
CA VAL A 10 -3.28 5.54 -5.21
C VAL A 10 -3.30 7.07 -5.16
N GLY A 11 -2.12 7.66 -5.30
CA GLY A 11 -1.93 9.09 -5.47
C GLY A 11 -0.55 9.36 -6.08
N PRO A 12 -0.22 10.64 -6.33
CA PRO A 12 1.10 11.05 -6.77
C PRO A 12 2.22 10.47 -5.90
N GLY A 13 3.30 10.01 -6.53
CA GLY A 13 4.46 9.43 -5.85
C GLY A 13 4.37 7.91 -5.73
N LEU A 14 4.61 7.36 -4.53
CA LEU A 14 4.80 5.92 -4.37
C LEU A 14 3.62 5.05 -4.84
N GLY A 15 2.37 5.47 -4.59
CA GLY A 15 1.19 4.72 -5.03
C GLY A 15 1.13 4.56 -6.55
N GLU A 16 1.47 5.63 -7.28
CA GLU A 16 1.63 5.59 -8.74
C GLU A 16 2.80 4.71 -9.17
N SER A 17 3.97 4.84 -8.55
CA SER A 17 5.14 4.02 -8.85
C SER A 17 4.87 2.52 -8.68
N ILE A 18 4.15 2.14 -7.62
CA ILE A 18 3.73 0.75 -7.39
C ILE A 18 2.80 0.28 -8.52
N ALA A 19 1.79 1.07 -8.87
CA ALA A 19 0.85 0.74 -9.95
C ALA A 19 1.56 0.59 -11.30
N ARG A 20 2.45 1.53 -11.66
CA ARG A 20 3.26 1.47 -12.88
C ARG A 20 4.19 0.27 -12.89
N LYS A 21 4.82 -0.05 -11.74
CA LYS A 21 5.66 -1.24 -11.63
C LYS A 21 4.85 -2.51 -11.88
N PHE A 22 3.71 -2.69 -11.22
CA PHE A 22 2.90 -3.91 -11.38
C PHE A 22 2.34 -4.05 -12.80
N ALA A 23 1.93 -2.95 -13.42
CA ALA A 23 1.54 -2.93 -14.83
C ALA A 23 2.69 -3.35 -15.77
N ARG A 24 3.91 -2.82 -15.58
CA ARG A 24 5.10 -3.21 -16.37
C ARG A 24 5.44 -4.70 -16.24
N GLU A 25 5.11 -5.31 -15.11
CA GLU A 25 5.28 -6.75 -14.86
C GLU A 25 4.08 -7.59 -15.35
N GLY A 26 3.14 -6.95 -16.05
CA GLY A 26 2.02 -7.62 -16.72
C GLY A 26 0.83 -7.91 -15.81
N CYS A 27 0.68 -7.23 -14.68
CA CYS A 27 -0.52 -7.32 -13.85
C CYS A 27 -1.68 -6.49 -14.43
N GLN A 28 -2.91 -6.90 -14.12
CA GLN A 28 -4.11 -6.08 -14.26
C GLN A 28 -4.32 -5.31 -12.96
N VAL A 29 -4.40 -3.98 -13.00
CA VAL A 29 -4.29 -3.14 -11.79
C VAL A 29 -5.60 -2.39 -11.49
N GLY A 30 -6.20 -2.67 -10.33
CA GLY A 30 -7.26 -1.87 -9.74
C GLY A 30 -6.69 -0.70 -8.92
N LEU A 31 -7.00 0.53 -9.32
CA LEU A 31 -6.51 1.75 -8.69
C LEU A 31 -7.59 2.34 -7.79
N PHE A 32 -7.39 2.32 -6.47
CA PHE A 32 -8.37 2.88 -5.52
C PHE A 32 -7.89 4.23 -5.00
N ALA A 33 -8.68 5.28 -5.22
CA ALA A 33 -8.43 6.60 -4.64
C ALA A 33 -9.72 7.40 -4.46
N ARG A 34 -9.67 8.45 -3.63
CA ARG A 34 -10.81 9.37 -3.44
C ARG A 34 -10.99 10.33 -4.62
N SER A 35 -9.89 10.75 -5.23
CA SER A 35 -9.88 11.61 -6.41
C SER A 35 -9.98 10.71 -7.63
N GLY A 36 -11.07 10.80 -8.39
CA GLY A 36 -11.29 9.98 -9.59
C GLY A 36 -10.37 10.40 -10.74
N ASP A 37 -10.34 11.69 -11.04
CA ASP A 37 -9.63 12.25 -12.19
C ASP A 37 -8.17 11.78 -12.28
N TYR A 38 -7.43 11.82 -11.16
CA TYR A 38 -6.03 11.39 -11.12
C TYR A 38 -5.84 9.90 -11.45
N ILE A 39 -6.67 9.03 -10.88
CA ILE A 39 -6.54 7.58 -11.14
C ILE A 39 -7.11 7.17 -12.48
N GLU A 40 -8.04 7.96 -13.04
CA GLU A 40 -8.56 7.79 -14.40
C GLU A 40 -7.47 8.10 -15.42
N ASP A 41 -6.80 9.26 -15.30
CA ASP A 41 -5.65 9.62 -16.14
C ASP A 41 -4.52 8.57 -16.03
N LEU A 42 -4.22 8.12 -14.80
CA LEU A 42 -3.22 7.08 -14.58
C LEU A 42 -3.65 5.73 -15.21
N ALA A 43 -4.93 5.35 -15.14
CA ALA A 43 -5.39 4.11 -15.76
C ALA A 43 -5.22 4.16 -17.28
N ASP A 44 -5.54 5.30 -17.92
CA ASP A 44 -5.35 5.50 -19.35
C ASP A 44 -3.86 5.46 -19.75
N ASP A 45 -2.98 6.07 -18.96
CA ASP A 45 -1.53 5.98 -19.12
C ASP A 45 -1.03 4.52 -19.06
N LEU A 46 -1.56 3.72 -18.14
CA LEU A 46 -1.16 2.32 -17.95
C LEU A 46 -1.63 1.42 -19.10
N GLN A 47 -2.76 1.73 -19.75
CA GLN A 47 -3.22 0.99 -20.94
C GLN A 47 -2.23 1.09 -22.12
N GLY A 48 -1.39 2.13 -22.15
CA GLY A 48 -0.30 2.25 -23.12
C GLY A 48 0.81 1.21 -22.96
N ILE A 49 0.88 0.51 -21.82
CA ILE A 49 1.86 -0.53 -21.53
C ILE A 49 1.36 -1.87 -22.10
N ARG A 50 2.11 -2.44 -23.05
CA ARG A 50 1.73 -3.69 -23.71
C ARG A 50 1.55 -4.82 -22.69
N GLY A 51 0.32 -5.36 -22.61
CA GLY A 51 -0.01 -6.50 -21.76
C GLY A 51 -0.41 -6.13 -20.32
N ALA A 52 -0.45 -4.85 -20.01
CA ALA A 52 -1.08 -4.33 -18.79
C ALA A 52 -2.51 -3.90 -19.07
N ASP A 53 -3.34 -3.94 -18.03
CA ASP A 53 -4.67 -3.33 -18.02
C ASP A 53 -4.89 -2.66 -16.66
N ALA A 54 -5.70 -1.61 -16.61
CA ALA A 54 -5.94 -0.88 -15.37
C ALA A 54 -7.38 -0.37 -15.30
N VAL A 55 -7.97 -0.43 -14.11
CA VAL A 55 -9.29 0.12 -13.83
C VAL A 55 -9.21 1.11 -12.68
N ALA A 56 -9.60 2.36 -12.97
CA ALA A 56 -9.80 3.39 -11.98
C ALA A 56 -11.10 3.13 -11.20
N VAL A 57 -11.00 3.05 -9.87
CA VAL A 57 -12.16 2.86 -9.01
C VAL A 57 -12.13 3.88 -7.88
N ARG A 58 -13.02 4.88 -7.98
CA ARG A 58 -13.16 5.88 -6.94
C ARG A 58 -13.68 5.24 -5.65
N THR A 59 -12.84 5.23 -4.62
CA THR A 59 -13.09 4.53 -3.34
C THR A 59 -12.60 5.40 -2.17
N ASP A 60 -13.49 5.74 -1.23
CA ASP A 60 -13.06 6.24 0.08
C ASP A 60 -12.81 5.05 1.01
N LEU A 61 -11.54 4.81 1.35
CA LEU A 61 -11.15 3.69 2.20
C LEU A 61 -11.61 3.84 3.66
N ALA A 62 -12.21 4.97 4.04
CA ALA A 62 -12.92 5.07 5.32
C ALA A 62 -14.34 4.47 5.27
N ASP A 63 -14.88 4.17 4.09
CA ASP A 63 -16.23 3.64 3.88
C ASP A 63 -16.16 2.16 3.43
N PRO A 64 -16.53 1.20 4.31
CA PRO A 64 -16.55 -0.22 3.97
C PRO A 64 -17.42 -0.57 2.77
N ALA A 65 -18.56 0.11 2.58
CA ALA A 65 -19.45 -0.17 1.44
C ALA A 65 -18.76 0.21 0.12
N ALA A 66 -18.08 1.34 0.08
CA ALA A 66 -17.28 1.75 -1.08
C ALA A 66 -16.15 0.77 -1.38
N ILE A 67 -15.52 0.20 -0.34
CA ILE A 67 -14.49 -0.84 -0.51
C ILE A 67 -15.09 -2.10 -1.17
N HIS A 68 -16.19 -2.63 -0.62
CA HIS A 68 -16.86 -3.81 -1.18
C HIS A 68 -17.27 -3.61 -2.65
N ASP A 69 -17.88 -2.47 -2.96
CA ASP A 69 -18.25 -2.10 -4.33
C ASP A 69 -17.02 -1.98 -5.24
N GLY A 70 -15.92 -1.47 -4.71
CA GLY A 70 -14.68 -1.33 -5.43
C GLY A 70 -14.06 -2.67 -5.82
N PHE A 71 -13.98 -3.61 -4.88
CA PHE A 71 -13.50 -4.97 -5.14
C PHE A 71 -14.41 -5.72 -6.10
N ALA A 72 -15.74 -5.54 -6.00
CA ALA A 72 -16.68 -6.11 -6.96
C ALA A 72 -16.44 -5.61 -8.39
N ARG A 73 -16.08 -4.32 -8.57
CA ARG A 73 -15.72 -3.77 -9.89
C ARG A 73 -14.42 -4.34 -10.44
N VAL A 74 -13.40 -4.50 -9.60
CA VAL A 74 -12.14 -5.14 -9.99
C VAL A 74 -12.39 -6.59 -10.40
N ARG A 75 -13.13 -7.36 -9.59
CA ARG A 75 -13.49 -8.74 -9.91
C ARG A 75 -14.25 -8.87 -11.22
N LYS A 76 -15.14 -7.93 -11.50
CA LYS A 76 -15.87 -7.89 -12.78
C LYS A 76 -14.95 -7.63 -13.97
N ALA A 77 -13.91 -6.81 -13.80
CA ALA A 77 -12.98 -6.45 -14.87
C ALA A 77 -11.94 -7.56 -15.13
N PHE A 78 -11.34 -8.08 -14.06
CA PHE A 78 -10.10 -8.86 -14.15
C PHE A 78 -10.19 -10.25 -13.50
N GLY A 79 -11.21 -10.50 -12.69
CA GLY A 79 -11.35 -11.74 -11.91
C GLY A 79 -10.82 -11.59 -10.48
N PRO A 80 -10.60 -12.71 -9.77
CA PRO A 80 -10.22 -12.69 -8.35
C PRO A 80 -8.90 -11.93 -8.14
N VAL A 81 -8.75 -11.32 -6.96
CA VAL A 81 -7.55 -10.55 -6.60
C VAL A 81 -6.41 -11.48 -6.14
N ASP A 82 -5.26 -11.37 -6.80
CA ASP A 82 -4.04 -12.11 -6.45
C ASP A 82 -3.09 -11.30 -5.56
N VAL A 83 -3.15 -9.95 -5.66
CA VAL A 83 -2.27 -9.04 -4.94
C VAL A 83 -3.06 -7.87 -4.37
N LEU A 84 -2.90 -7.59 -3.08
CA LEU A 84 -3.41 -6.39 -2.43
C LEU A 84 -2.24 -5.57 -1.87
N VAL A 85 -2.23 -4.27 -2.17
CA VAL A 85 -1.36 -3.29 -1.52
C VAL A 85 -2.19 -2.32 -0.70
N ASN A 86 -2.19 -2.50 0.62
CA ASN A 86 -2.72 -1.53 1.58
C ASN A 86 -1.76 -0.34 1.70
N HIS A 87 -1.85 0.61 0.77
CA HIS A 87 -0.93 1.74 0.65
C HIS A 87 -1.43 3.01 1.35
N ALA A 88 -2.75 3.19 1.42
CA ALA A 88 -3.37 4.43 1.84
C ALA A 88 -2.86 4.95 3.18
N SER A 89 -2.71 6.27 3.24
CA SER A 89 -2.24 6.97 4.41
C SER A 89 -3.12 8.16 4.72
N ALA A 90 -3.58 8.26 5.96
CA ALA A 90 -4.16 9.45 6.54
C ALA A 90 -3.46 9.74 7.86
N GLY A 91 -2.93 10.94 8.02
CA GLY A 91 -2.20 11.35 9.22
C GLY A 91 -2.64 12.73 9.71
N ALA A 92 -2.43 12.96 11.00
CA ALA A 92 -2.52 14.27 11.63
C ALA A 92 -1.25 14.50 12.45
N TRP A 93 -0.71 15.71 12.37
CA TRP A 93 0.58 16.10 12.97
C TRP A 93 0.42 17.09 14.14
N SER A 94 -0.81 17.25 14.65
CA SER A 94 -1.20 18.20 15.69
C SER A 94 -0.80 17.77 17.13
N GLY A 95 -0.20 16.59 17.31
CA GLY A 95 0.19 16.10 18.64
C GLY A 95 -0.97 15.85 19.60
N LEU A 96 -0.71 15.23 20.76
CA LEU A 96 -1.79 14.69 21.62
C LEU A 96 -2.75 15.77 22.16
N LEU A 97 -2.23 16.95 22.52
CA LEU A 97 -3.05 17.99 23.16
C LEU A 97 -3.88 18.81 22.18
N GLU A 98 -3.48 18.86 20.90
CA GLU A 98 -4.16 19.68 19.87
C GLU A 98 -4.91 18.83 18.85
N SER A 99 -4.58 17.54 18.70
CA SER A 99 -5.32 16.62 17.85
C SER A 99 -6.76 16.45 18.34
N SER A 100 -7.69 16.61 17.41
CA SER A 100 -9.10 16.30 17.62
C SER A 100 -9.34 14.79 17.56
N LEU A 101 -10.42 14.34 18.21
CA LEU A 101 -10.88 12.95 18.09
C LEU A 101 -11.18 12.57 16.63
N GLY A 102 -11.74 13.50 15.85
CA GLY A 102 -12.06 13.25 14.44
C GLY A 102 -10.81 13.01 13.57
N GLU A 103 -9.71 13.72 13.81
CA GLU A 103 -8.44 13.46 13.14
C GLU A 103 -7.87 12.09 13.49
N PHE A 104 -7.92 11.72 14.78
CA PHE A 104 -7.50 10.39 15.25
C PHE A 104 -8.35 9.28 14.62
N GLU A 105 -9.67 9.41 14.66
CA GLU A 105 -10.62 8.45 14.10
C GLU A 105 -10.48 8.35 12.58
N ARG A 106 -10.20 9.45 11.87
CA ARG A 106 -9.97 9.41 10.42
C ARG A 106 -8.67 8.68 10.08
N ALA A 107 -7.59 8.89 10.83
CA ALA A 107 -6.36 8.12 10.67
C ALA A 107 -6.62 6.63 10.86
N TRP A 108 -7.33 6.24 11.92
CA TRP A 108 -7.73 4.86 12.15
C TRP A 108 -8.64 4.30 11.05
N ALA A 109 -9.66 5.07 10.63
CA ALA A 109 -10.66 4.63 9.66
C ALA A 109 -10.04 4.28 8.31
N VAL A 110 -9.02 5.04 7.86
CA VAL A 110 -8.35 4.80 6.58
C VAL A 110 -7.26 3.73 6.70
N ASN A 111 -6.31 3.90 7.63
CA ASN A 111 -5.12 3.04 7.69
C ASN A 111 -5.39 1.70 8.40
N GLY A 112 -6.32 1.69 9.35
CA GLY A 112 -6.66 0.52 10.16
C GLY A 112 -7.89 -0.19 9.60
N ARG A 113 -9.08 0.40 9.78
CA ARG A 113 -10.34 -0.22 9.33
C ARG A 113 -10.38 -0.44 7.83
N GLY A 114 -9.99 0.55 7.03
CA GLY A 114 -9.94 0.43 5.57
C GLY A 114 -9.05 -0.73 5.12
N ALA A 115 -7.83 -0.80 5.66
CA ALA A 115 -6.91 -1.89 5.35
C ALA A 115 -7.43 -3.26 5.79
N PHE A 116 -8.10 -3.34 6.96
CA PHE A 116 -8.76 -4.56 7.41
C PHE A 116 -9.82 -5.04 6.41
N VAL A 117 -10.74 -4.17 5.99
CA VAL A 117 -11.82 -4.52 5.06
C VAL A 117 -11.26 -4.90 3.68
N CYS A 118 -10.27 -4.16 3.17
CA CYS A 118 -9.57 -4.52 1.93
C CYS A 118 -8.93 -5.91 2.03
N SER A 119 -8.25 -6.21 3.14
CA SER A 119 -7.64 -7.51 3.36
C SER A 119 -8.67 -8.64 3.43
N GLN A 120 -9.86 -8.43 4.01
CA GLN A 120 -10.92 -9.43 4.00
C GLN A 120 -11.39 -9.76 2.58
N GLU A 121 -11.60 -8.73 1.74
CA GLU A 121 -12.00 -8.91 0.35
C GLU A 121 -10.95 -9.68 -0.46
N ALA A 122 -9.67 -9.31 -0.32
CA ALA A 122 -8.59 -9.94 -1.08
C ALA A 122 -8.25 -11.34 -0.56
N ALA A 123 -8.21 -11.54 0.76
CA ALA A 123 -7.85 -12.84 1.34
C ALA A 123 -8.86 -13.94 0.96
N GLY A 124 -10.15 -13.62 0.84
CA GLY A 124 -11.16 -14.56 0.34
C GLY A 124 -10.82 -15.08 -1.05
N ASP A 125 -10.55 -14.16 -1.99
CA ASP A 125 -10.14 -14.49 -3.35
C ASP A 125 -8.84 -15.33 -3.36
N MET A 126 -7.85 -14.94 -2.56
CA MET A 126 -6.54 -15.61 -2.53
C MET A 126 -6.62 -17.05 -1.98
N VAL A 127 -7.33 -17.24 -0.86
CA VAL A 127 -7.49 -18.59 -0.26
C VAL A 127 -8.24 -19.51 -1.21
N GLU A 128 -9.30 -19.04 -1.87
CA GLU A 128 -10.06 -19.83 -2.85
C GLU A 128 -9.23 -20.21 -4.08
N ASN A 129 -8.28 -19.36 -4.50
CA ASN A 129 -7.44 -19.58 -5.67
C ASN A 129 -6.07 -20.20 -5.36
N GLY A 130 -5.81 -20.57 -4.10
CA GLY A 130 -4.61 -21.30 -3.68
C GLY A 130 -3.38 -20.44 -3.41
N GLY A 131 -3.56 -19.15 -3.20
CA GLY A 131 -2.51 -18.24 -2.73
C GLY A 131 -2.66 -16.80 -3.23
N GLY A 132 -1.74 -15.96 -2.79
CA GLY A 132 -1.69 -14.55 -3.17
C GLY A 132 -0.75 -13.75 -2.29
N THR A 133 -0.79 -12.42 -2.41
CA THR A 133 0.06 -11.54 -1.61
C THR A 133 -0.69 -10.33 -1.07
N ILE A 134 -0.59 -10.08 0.24
CA ILE A 134 -1.10 -8.88 0.91
C ILE A 134 0.09 -8.08 1.45
N LEU A 135 0.25 -6.85 0.96
CA LEU A 135 1.31 -5.94 1.34
C LEU A 135 0.75 -4.77 2.13
N PHE A 136 1.37 -4.44 3.25
CA PHE A 136 1.07 -3.24 4.03
C PHE A 136 2.19 -2.21 3.88
N THR A 137 1.84 -0.99 3.48
CA THR A 137 2.77 0.14 3.53
C THR A 137 2.87 0.69 4.94
N GLY A 138 4.00 0.41 5.57
CA GLY A 138 4.41 0.95 6.85
C GLY A 138 5.10 2.30 6.76
N ALA A 139 5.63 2.72 7.90
CA ALA A 139 6.51 3.88 8.05
C ALA A 139 7.37 3.65 9.30
N THR A 140 8.39 4.47 9.54
CA THR A 140 9.12 4.50 10.82
C THR A 140 8.16 4.56 12.02
N SER A 141 7.03 5.27 11.86
CA SER A 141 5.95 5.39 12.84
C SER A 141 5.19 4.09 13.17
N ALA A 142 5.42 3.00 12.43
CA ALA A 142 4.90 1.66 12.72
C ALA A 142 5.81 0.87 13.68
N VAL A 143 7.05 1.33 13.87
CA VAL A 143 8.09 0.66 14.67
C VAL A 143 8.38 1.46 15.93
N ARG A 144 8.43 2.80 15.82
CA ARG A 144 8.59 3.73 16.95
C ARG A 144 7.66 4.92 16.81
N GLY A 145 7.08 5.38 17.91
CA GLY A 145 6.22 6.56 17.90
C GLY A 145 7.01 7.83 17.60
N ARG A 146 6.42 8.74 16.82
CA ARG A 146 6.97 10.09 16.57
C ARG A 146 6.17 11.13 17.37
N GLY A 147 6.87 12.00 18.09
CA GLY A 147 6.24 13.14 18.75
C GLY A 147 5.43 13.97 17.75
N GLY A 148 4.20 14.35 18.11
CA GLY A 148 3.30 15.09 17.21
C GLY A 148 2.39 14.21 16.34
N ALA A 149 2.62 12.89 16.26
CA ALA A 149 1.95 12.02 15.28
C ALA A 149 1.05 10.94 15.91
N VAL A 150 0.45 11.17 17.08
CA VAL A 150 -0.18 10.11 17.90
C VAL A 150 -1.21 9.26 17.14
N GLY A 151 -2.13 9.89 16.40
CA GLY A 151 -3.13 9.16 15.61
C GLY A 151 -2.52 8.41 14.43
N PHE A 152 -1.53 9.01 13.77
CA PHE A 152 -0.80 8.38 12.66
C PHE A 152 0.02 7.18 13.13
N SER A 153 0.77 7.30 14.22
CA SER A 153 1.53 6.18 14.82
C SER A 153 0.58 5.06 15.26
N ALA A 154 -0.52 5.36 15.96
CA ALA A 154 -1.49 4.33 16.36
C ALA A 154 -2.03 3.54 15.15
N ALA A 155 -2.41 4.24 14.08
CA ALA A 155 -2.83 3.65 12.82
C ALA A 155 -1.74 2.78 12.16
N LYS A 156 -0.48 3.24 12.11
CA LYS A 156 0.62 2.48 11.50
C LYS A 156 1.06 1.27 12.32
N PHE A 157 1.01 1.34 13.65
CA PHE A 157 1.18 0.17 14.51
C PHE A 157 0.07 -0.87 14.29
N ALA A 158 -1.17 -0.43 14.03
CA ALA A 158 -2.26 -1.33 13.72
C ALA A 158 -2.05 -2.07 12.39
N ALA A 159 -1.59 -1.38 11.35
CA ALA A 159 -1.23 -2.01 10.08
C ALA A 159 -0.16 -3.09 10.27
N ARG A 160 0.89 -2.80 11.06
CA ARG A 160 1.93 -3.77 11.40
C ARG A 160 1.39 -4.97 12.19
N GLY A 161 0.55 -4.73 13.19
CA GLY A 161 -0.09 -5.79 13.97
C GLY A 161 -1.01 -6.68 13.14
N MET A 162 -1.78 -6.09 12.22
CA MET A 162 -2.60 -6.82 11.26
C MET A 162 -1.74 -7.68 10.33
N ALA A 163 -0.65 -7.13 9.78
CA ALA A 163 0.26 -7.88 8.92
C ALA A 163 0.82 -9.11 9.65
N GLN A 164 1.26 -8.96 10.91
CA GLN A 164 1.78 -10.08 11.72
C GLN A 164 0.71 -11.15 11.96
N SER A 165 -0.50 -10.74 12.37
CA SER A 165 -1.59 -11.68 12.63
C SER A 165 -2.01 -12.42 11.37
N MET A 166 -2.22 -11.69 10.27
CA MET A 166 -2.65 -12.25 8.98
C MET A 166 -1.57 -13.14 8.36
N ALA A 167 -0.28 -12.83 8.52
CA ALA A 167 0.80 -13.71 8.07
C ALA A 167 0.77 -15.07 8.78
N SER A 168 0.55 -15.06 10.10
CA SER A 168 0.45 -16.30 10.88
C SER A 168 -0.81 -17.10 10.55
N GLU A 169 -1.91 -16.43 10.22
CA GLU A 169 -3.21 -17.05 9.95
C GLU A 169 -3.32 -17.56 8.51
N LEU A 170 -2.93 -16.76 7.53
CA LEU A 170 -3.13 -17.03 6.10
C LEU A 170 -1.92 -17.67 5.42
N GLY A 171 -0.74 -17.64 6.04
CA GLY A 171 0.46 -18.31 5.53
C GLY A 171 0.25 -19.80 5.23
N PRO A 172 -0.36 -20.59 6.15
CA PRO A 172 -0.73 -21.99 5.88
C PRO A 172 -1.69 -22.19 4.69
N GLU A 173 -2.48 -21.17 4.34
CA GLU A 173 -3.40 -21.16 3.19
C GLU A 173 -2.72 -20.67 1.89
N GLY A 174 -1.41 -20.45 1.91
CA GLY A 174 -0.63 -20.04 0.73
C GLY A 174 -0.61 -18.53 0.47
N VAL A 175 -1.08 -17.71 1.41
CA VAL A 175 -1.09 -16.24 1.26
C VAL A 175 0.14 -15.63 1.91
N HIS A 176 0.94 -14.92 1.10
CA HIS A 176 2.07 -14.15 1.58
C HIS A 176 1.59 -12.82 2.18
N VAL A 177 1.82 -12.59 3.47
CA VAL A 177 1.54 -11.28 4.08
C VAL A 177 2.83 -10.62 4.53
N ALA A 178 3.11 -9.44 3.98
CA ALA A 178 4.32 -8.69 4.27
C ALA A 178 4.06 -7.22 4.59
N HIS A 179 5.00 -6.63 5.32
CA HIS A 179 4.98 -5.24 5.77
C HIS A 179 6.24 -4.51 5.29
N VAL A 180 6.06 -3.42 4.56
CA VAL A 180 7.15 -2.60 4.01
C VAL A 180 7.29 -1.35 4.87
N VAL A 181 8.27 -1.33 5.77
CA VAL A 181 8.60 -0.16 6.58
C VAL A 181 9.41 0.81 5.72
N ILE A 182 8.81 1.97 5.43
CA ILE A 182 9.51 3.05 4.73
C ILE A 182 10.10 3.99 5.78
N ASP A 183 11.42 4.07 5.83
CA ASP A 183 12.17 4.88 6.79
C ASP A 183 12.98 5.94 6.05
N GLY A 184 12.32 7.08 5.80
CA GLY A 184 12.86 8.21 5.06
C GLY A 184 11.77 9.01 4.36
N GLY A 185 12.12 10.22 3.91
CA GLY A 185 11.26 11.01 3.04
C GLY A 185 11.23 10.38 1.64
N ILE A 186 10.04 10.13 1.08
CA ILE A 186 9.92 9.72 -0.32
C ILE A 186 10.01 10.96 -1.18
N ARG A 187 10.73 10.88 -2.31
CA ARG A 187 10.83 11.98 -3.27
C ARG A 187 9.43 12.50 -3.65
N PRO A 188 9.15 13.79 -3.43
CA PRO A 188 7.84 14.35 -3.73
C PRO A 188 7.62 14.44 -5.25
N PRO A 189 6.37 14.28 -5.73
CA PRO A 189 6.01 14.38 -7.15
C PRO A 189 6.39 15.72 -7.79
N GLU A 190 6.35 16.80 -7.01
CA GLU A 190 6.67 18.16 -7.46
C GLU A 190 8.18 18.40 -7.63
N GLY A 191 9.01 17.41 -7.27
CA GLY A 191 10.46 17.51 -7.27
C GLY A 191 11.03 17.96 -5.93
N ILE A 192 12.32 17.70 -5.75
CA ILE A 192 13.01 17.98 -4.49
C ILE A 192 13.21 19.51 -4.36
N PRO A 193 12.90 20.09 -3.18
CA PRO A 193 13.18 21.50 -2.92
C PRO A 193 14.64 21.84 -3.20
N ALA A 194 14.91 23.01 -3.81
CA ALA A 194 16.25 23.38 -4.26
C ALA A 194 17.28 23.52 -3.12
N ASP A 195 16.82 23.67 -1.88
CA ASP A 195 17.61 23.76 -0.66
C ASP A 195 17.78 22.41 0.07
N ALA A 196 17.17 21.34 -0.44
CA ALA A 196 17.31 19.99 0.08
C ALA A 196 18.32 19.17 -0.75
N ASP A 197 18.97 18.20 -0.13
CA ASP A 197 19.87 17.27 -0.81
C ASP A 197 19.04 16.13 -1.45
N GLU A 198 19.30 15.82 -2.73
CA GLU A 198 18.54 14.81 -3.46
C GLU A 198 18.65 13.42 -2.83
N ASP A 199 19.83 13.11 -2.32
CA ASP A 199 20.14 11.82 -1.72
C ASP A 199 19.47 11.62 -0.34
N ASP A 200 18.83 12.64 0.23
CA ASP A 200 18.04 12.51 1.47
C ASP A 200 16.66 11.87 1.22
N TYR A 201 16.27 11.72 -0.05
CA TYR A 201 14.98 11.20 -0.45
C TYR A 201 15.07 9.80 -1.05
N LEU A 202 14.13 8.94 -0.64
CA LEU A 202 13.91 7.64 -1.23
C LEU A 202 13.30 7.79 -2.63
N ASP A 203 13.82 7.01 -3.58
CA ASP A 203 13.24 6.91 -4.91
C ASP A 203 11.95 6.05 -4.88
N PRO A 204 10.78 6.59 -5.26
CA PRO A 204 9.53 5.85 -5.24
C PRO A 204 9.52 4.65 -6.21
N ASP A 205 10.26 4.70 -7.32
CA ASP A 205 10.34 3.60 -8.29
C ASP A 205 11.20 2.44 -7.76
N GLU A 206 12.30 2.74 -7.06
CA GLU A 206 13.11 1.72 -6.37
C GLU A 206 12.34 1.09 -5.20
N ILE A 207 11.58 1.89 -4.45
CA ILE A 207 10.66 1.36 -3.43
C ILE A 207 9.63 0.43 -4.10
N ALA A 208 9.01 0.83 -5.21
CA ALA A 208 8.07 -0.02 -5.95
C ALA A 208 8.71 -1.33 -6.43
N GLY A 209 10.00 -1.32 -6.78
CA GLY A 209 10.80 -2.51 -7.03
C GLY A 209 10.81 -3.48 -5.84
N THR A 210 10.92 -2.96 -4.61
CA THR A 210 10.81 -3.78 -3.38
C THR A 210 9.43 -4.43 -3.25
N TYR A 211 8.34 -3.71 -3.53
CA TYR A 211 6.99 -4.29 -3.51
C TYR A 211 6.87 -5.45 -4.50
N TRP A 212 7.34 -5.26 -5.73
CA TRP A 212 7.33 -6.33 -6.72
C TRP A 212 8.17 -7.52 -6.29
N GLY A 213 9.36 -7.27 -5.72
CA GLY A 213 10.23 -8.32 -5.20
C GLY A 213 9.57 -9.20 -4.12
N LEU A 214 8.62 -8.66 -3.33
CA LEU A 214 7.83 -9.43 -2.37
C LEU A 214 6.72 -10.26 -3.04
N VAL A 215 6.10 -9.73 -4.09
CA VAL A 215 5.06 -10.43 -4.87
C VAL A 215 5.66 -11.56 -5.72
N ASP A 216 6.86 -11.39 -6.25
CA ASP A 216 7.51 -12.34 -7.16
C ASP A 216 8.34 -13.42 -6.44
N GLN A 217 8.27 -13.51 -5.10
CA GLN A 217 8.93 -14.58 -4.35
C GLN A 217 8.32 -15.93 -4.70
N SER A 218 9.06 -16.73 -5.46
CA SER A 218 8.63 -18.06 -5.92
C SER A 218 8.76 -19.15 -4.84
N GLY A 219 9.55 -18.92 -3.79
CA GLY A 219 9.74 -19.84 -2.67
C GLY A 219 8.75 -19.58 -1.54
N THR A 220 7.94 -20.57 -1.18
CA THR A 220 7.01 -20.51 -0.04
C THR A 220 7.66 -20.92 1.28
N ASP A 221 8.90 -21.42 1.26
CA ASP A 221 9.67 -21.86 2.43
C ASP A 221 10.43 -20.72 3.13
N THR A 222 10.58 -19.58 2.45
CA THR A 222 11.46 -18.47 2.87
C THR A 222 10.83 -17.09 2.58
N MET A 223 9.52 -16.96 2.80
CA MET A 223 8.78 -15.72 2.52
C MET A 223 9.17 -14.57 3.47
N THR A 224 9.42 -13.39 2.90
CA THR A 224 9.84 -12.21 3.66
C THR A 224 8.65 -11.50 4.31
N HIS A 225 8.53 -11.57 5.63
CA HIS A 225 7.43 -10.91 6.35
C HIS A 225 7.60 -9.39 6.51
N GLU A 226 8.79 -8.89 6.84
CA GLU A 226 9.00 -7.45 7.07
C GLU A 226 10.32 -7.00 6.44
N VAL A 227 10.26 -5.90 5.69
CA VAL A 227 11.43 -5.26 5.07
C VAL A 227 11.45 -3.79 5.44
N HIS A 228 12.64 -3.26 5.73
CA HIS A 228 12.85 -1.85 6.04
C HIS A 228 13.62 -1.23 4.87
N VAL A 229 13.03 -0.23 4.23
CA VAL A 229 13.60 0.50 3.10
C VAL A 229 14.07 1.85 3.59
N THR A 230 15.37 2.11 3.45
CA THR A 230 16.03 3.30 3.97
C THR A 230 16.90 3.98 2.92
N ASN A 231 17.33 5.21 3.21
CA ASN A 231 18.22 6.02 2.37
C ASN A 231 19.69 5.52 2.44
N GLY A 232 19.92 4.26 2.07
CA GLY A 232 21.24 3.71 1.76
C GLY A 232 22.38 4.10 2.71
N THR A 233 23.38 4.82 2.19
CA THR A 233 24.66 5.13 2.86
C THR A 233 24.62 6.35 3.80
N ARG A 234 23.46 7.00 3.95
CA ARG A 234 23.34 8.25 4.73
C ARG A 234 22.85 7.98 6.14
N ASN A 235 22.65 9.07 6.90
CA ASN A 235 22.05 9.00 8.22
C ASN A 235 20.69 8.33 8.10
N ILE A 236 20.70 7.03 8.40
CA ILE A 236 19.49 6.30 8.58
C ILE A 236 18.88 6.86 9.85
N GLU A 237 17.63 7.27 9.80
CA GLU A 237 16.87 7.52 11.02
C GLU A 237 16.57 6.18 11.74
N PHE A 238 17.51 5.23 11.84
CA PHE A 238 17.21 3.95 12.50
C PHE A 238 17.25 4.05 14.03
N LEU A 239 16.25 3.39 14.62
CA LEU A 239 16.12 2.95 16.03
C LEU A 239 16.10 4.06 17.09
#